data_AF-A0A2E1KGK0-F1
#
_entry.id   AF-A0A2E1KGK0-F1
#
_cell.length_a   1.000
_cell.length_b   1.000
_cell.length_c   1.000
_cell.angle_alpha   90.00
_cell.angle_beta   90.00
_cell.angle_gamma   90.00
#
_symmetry.space_group_name_H-M   'P 1'
#
loop_
_entity.id
_entity.type
_entity.pdbx_description
1 polymer ?
#
loop_
_entity_poly.entity_id
_entity_poly.type
_entity_poly.pdbx_seq_one_letter_code
_entity_poly.pdbx_strand_id
1 'polypeptide(L)'
;MNDWAAWWCDCRSPCGSLGFSIILGFANEEYFMSCFRCCHGVSSHGGNIKFAGSCAAVWLLLASSTGFSQQQIDAAKVVGREACGKCHAAELGAWQVSKHGKNAWDLLDHPKAPDFAKSLGIAAGDIKSEKSVCTKCHGTHQQTGGKLVIAKGNSCESCHGGAGGDQGWLTVHSDYGKGAAGTLAELLKQREGEPAAHLATRKAATSKAGMNRAEDAVKIASNCLQCHIVPNEKLIAAGHPSSDKFEFVEWAQGEVRHNFLLDSKENAEVPSLWLASGKGRTAKGRKQLMFVAGQLADLVLSLRIRAGVTSAKRGTLGDLVNDRIDDAIDEVEDAEIDELAPVLAIMKENKIKKSTLKKTTPGDKELYSGAADAVQAVADAFVAKYKDATGLPASVKPPRKSKGKAFKG
;
A
#
# COMPACT_ATOMS: atom_id res chain seq x y z
N MET A 1 -18.90 50.81 -45.58
CA MET A 1 -19.31 49.82 -46.60
C MET A 1 -19.00 48.43 -46.03
N ASN A 2 -19.85 47.63 -45.39
CA ASN A 2 -21.24 47.66 -44.89
C ASN A 2 -21.15 46.78 -43.61
N ASP A 3 -21.33 47.30 -42.40
CA ASP A 3 -22.57 47.34 -41.59
C ASP A 3 -23.59 46.23 -41.86
N TRP A 4 -24.01 45.49 -40.82
CA TRP A 4 -25.43 45.29 -40.44
C TRP A 4 -25.56 45.01 -38.93
N ALA A 5 -26.41 45.82 -38.29
CA ALA A 5 -26.80 45.90 -36.88
C ALA A 5 -27.81 44.79 -36.48
N ALA A 6 -27.75 44.25 -35.25
CA ALA A 6 -28.51 44.63 -34.05
C ALA A 6 -30.05 44.56 -34.14
N TRP A 7 -30.68 43.77 -33.26
CA TRP A 7 -32.01 44.02 -32.70
C TRP A 7 -32.00 43.77 -31.18
N TRP A 8 -32.43 44.79 -30.45
CA TRP A 8 -32.71 44.83 -29.01
C TRP A 8 -34.09 44.23 -28.69
N CYS A 9 -34.28 43.73 -27.47
CA CYS A 9 -35.33 44.25 -26.59
C CYS A 9 -35.06 43.88 -25.12
N ASP A 10 -34.86 44.94 -24.33
CA ASP A 10 -34.78 45.00 -22.88
C ASP A 10 -36.19 44.98 -22.27
N CYS A 11 -36.37 44.31 -21.13
CA CYS A 11 -37.12 44.89 -20.02
C CYS A 11 -37.05 44.03 -18.74
N ARG A 12 -36.41 44.64 -17.73
CA ARG A 12 -36.77 44.63 -16.29
C ARG A 12 -36.14 43.55 -15.40
N SER A 13 -35.03 43.95 -14.78
CA SER A 13 -34.67 43.62 -13.39
C SER A 13 -35.75 44.14 -12.40
N PRO A 14 -35.73 43.71 -11.12
CA PRO A 14 -34.78 44.31 -10.17
C PRO A 14 -34.17 43.37 -9.11
N CYS A 15 -33.02 43.83 -8.60
CA CYS A 15 -32.43 43.57 -7.28
C CYS A 15 -31.95 42.13 -7.00
N GLY A 16 -30.70 41.85 -6.64
CA GLY A 16 -29.56 42.69 -6.28
C GLY A 16 -28.60 41.79 -5.50
N SER A 17 -27.45 41.46 -6.08
CA SER A 17 -26.40 40.68 -5.40
C SER A 17 -25.32 41.65 -4.89
N LEU A 18 -25.40 41.98 -3.60
CA LEU A 18 -24.29 42.57 -2.86
C LEU A 18 -23.22 41.50 -2.66
N GLY A 19 -22.01 41.81 -3.13
CA GLY A 19 -20.81 41.06 -2.75
C GLY A 19 -20.41 41.39 -1.31
N PHE A 20 -19.84 40.39 -0.63
CA PHE A 20 -19.00 40.61 0.53
C PHE A 20 -17.93 39.51 0.58
N SER A 21 -16.67 39.94 0.49
CA SER A 21 -15.51 39.21 1.02
C SER A 21 -15.40 39.48 2.52
N ILE A 22 -15.02 38.47 3.31
CA ILE A 22 -14.36 38.51 4.65
C ILE A 22 -13.95 37.04 4.93
N ILE A 23 -12.66 36.67 4.95
CA ILE A 23 -11.71 36.62 6.09
C ILE A 23 -12.21 35.81 7.30
N LEU A 24 -11.48 34.69 7.56
CA LEU A 24 -11.21 33.95 8.81
C LEU A 24 -12.09 34.18 10.05
N GLY A 25 -12.64 33.08 10.58
CA GLY A 25 -13.13 33.00 11.96
C GLY A 25 -13.73 31.64 12.32
N PHE A 26 -13.18 30.99 13.34
CA PHE A 26 -13.68 29.76 13.98
C PHE A 26 -15.13 29.89 14.47
N ALA A 27 -15.94 28.82 14.33
CA ALA A 27 -16.68 28.15 15.43
C ALA A 27 -17.94 27.36 14.96
N ASN A 28 -17.98 26.12 15.45
CA ASN A 28 -19.09 25.30 15.95
C ASN A 28 -20.28 24.79 15.10
N GLU A 29 -20.48 23.48 15.28
CA GLU A 29 -21.63 22.63 15.00
C GLU A 29 -22.92 23.18 15.63
N GLU A 30 -23.96 23.44 14.81
CA GLU A 30 -25.38 23.27 15.17
C GLU A 30 -26.34 23.66 14.02
N TYR A 31 -26.04 23.28 12.77
CA TYR A 31 -26.94 23.51 11.63
C TYR A 31 -27.04 22.26 10.75
N PHE A 32 -27.63 21.19 11.27
CA PHE A 32 -27.93 19.99 10.49
C PHE A 32 -29.33 19.39 10.71
N MET A 33 -30.26 20.14 11.31
CA MET A 33 -31.65 19.69 11.48
C MET A 33 -32.67 20.81 11.23
N SER A 34 -32.88 21.19 9.96
CA SER A 34 -34.11 21.88 9.54
C SER A 34 -34.32 21.84 8.02
N CYS A 35 -34.49 20.64 7.45
CA CYS A 35 -34.90 20.48 6.03
C CYS A 35 -35.83 19.27 5.80
N PHE A 36 -36.63 18.88 6.81
CA PHE A 36 -37.54 17.74 6.70
C PHE A 36 -39.00 18.04 7.06
N ARG A 37 -39.46 19.29 6.85
CA ARG A 37 -40.87 19.64 7.08
C ARG A 37 -41.37 20.72 6.11
N CYS A 38 -41.47 20.33 4.84
CA CYS A 38 -42.27 21.07 3.85
C CYS A 38 -42.70 20.15 2.70
N CYS A 39 -43.53 19.16 3.01
CA CYS A 39 -44.41 18.49 2.06
C CYS A 39 -45.38 17.64 2.86
N HIS A 40 -46.56 18.17 3.17
CA HIS A 40 -47.85 17.46 3.25
C HIS A 40 -48.90 18.42 3.79
N GLY A 41 -49.60 19.06 2.86
CA GLY A 41 -50.82 19.81 3.12
C GLY A 41 -51.67 19.80 1.86
N VAL A 42 -52.41 18.71 1.62
CA VAL A 42 -53.54 18.72 0.68
C VAL A 42 -54.68 17.88 1.25
N SER A 43 -55.85 18.52 1.21
CA SER A 43 -57.12 18.18 1.81
C SER A 43 -57.82 16.97 1.18
N SER A 44 -58.68 16.36 1.99
CA SER A 44 -59.63 15.27 1.70
C SER A 44 -60.67 15.64 0.65
N HIS A 45 -60.92 14.79 -0.35
CA HIS A 45 -62.22 14.55 -0.99
C HIS A 45 -62.25 13.12 -1.57
N GLY A 46 -63.38 12.43 -1.40
CA GLY A 46 -63.55 10.99 -1.56
C GLY A 46 -63.47 10.43 -2.98
N GLY A 47 -63.15 9.14 -3.06
CA GLY A 47 -63.21 8.35 -4.28
C GLY A 47 -62.59 6.97 -4.05
N ASN A 48 -63.43 5.93 -4.06
CA ASN A 48 -63.00 4.53 -4.02
C ASN A 48 -62.13 4.20 -5.24
N ILE A 49 -60.85 3.87 -5.02
CA ILE A 49 -60.05 3.17 -6.02
C ILE A 49 -59.26 2.05 -5.31
N LYS A 50 -59.65 0.81 -5.61
CA LYS A 50 -58.86 -0.39 -5.31
C LYS A 50 -57.67 -0.42 -6.26
N PHE A 51 -56.44 -0.39 -5.73
CA PHE A 51 -55.26 -0.86 -6.45
C PHE A 51 -54.63 -2.00 -5.66
N ALA A 52 -54.90 -3.22 -6.13
CA ALA A 52 -54.04 -4.37 -5.89
C ALA A 52 -52.77 -4.18 -6.74
N GLY A 53 -51.62 -4.21 -6.11
CA GLY A 53 -50.33 -4.07 -6.78
C GLY A 53 -49.22 -4.56 -5.86
N SER A 54 -48.82 -5.81 -6.05
CA SER A 54 -47.80 -6.55 -5.30
C SER A 54 -46.49 -5.76 -5.18
N CYS A 55 -46.10 -5.41 -3.95
CA CYS A 55 -44.72 -5.02 -3.64
C CYS A 55 -43.83 -6.26 -3.68
N ALA A 56 -43.32 -6.62 -4.85
CA ALA A 56 -42.16 -7.49 -4.96
C ALA A 56 -40.93 -6.71 -4.49
N ALA A 57 -40.56 -6.89 -3.22
CA ALA A 57 -39.31 -6.39 -2.68
C ALA A 57 -38.15 -7.09 -3.41
N VAL A 58 -37.57 -6.41 -4.39
CA VAL A 58 -36.31 -6.82 -5.02
C VAL A 58 -35.22 -6.63 -3.98
N TRP A 59 -34.86 -7.71 -3.29
CA TRP A 59 -33.64 -7.79 -2.52
C TRP A 59 -32.46 -7.80 -3.51
N LEU A 60 -31.94 -6.62 -3.81
CA LEU A 60 -30.60 -6.47 -4.35
C LEU A 60 -29.61 -6.94 -3.26
N LEU A 61 -29.27 -8.23 -3.31
CA LEU A 61 -28.09 -8.76 -2.65
C LEU A 61 -26.86 -8.13 -3.32
N LEU A 62 -26.49 -6.93 -2.86
CA LEU A 62 -25.13 -6.46 -2.98
C LEU A 62 -24.28 -7.39 -2.12
N ALA A 63 -23.78 -8.45 -2.75
CA ALA A 63 -22.64 -9.20 -2.23
C ALA A 63 -21.45 -8.23 -2.23
N SER A 64 -21.33 -7.44 -1.17
CA SER A 64 -20.13 -6.68 -0.87
C SER A 64 -19.04 -7.71 -0.60
N SER A 65 -18.31 -8.08 -1.66
CA SER A 65 -17.04 -8.78 -1.55
C SER A 65 -16.06 -7.83 -0.88
N THR A 66 -16.15 -7.68 0.43
CA THR A 66 -15.09 -7.07 1.23
C THR A 66 -13.97 -8.08 1.37
N GLY A 67 -13.35 -8.43 0.25
CA GLY A 67 -12.00 -8.95 0.25
C GLY A 67 -11.07 -7.81 0.64
N PHE A 68 -10.02 -8.13 1.39
CA PHE A 68 -8.89 -7.22 1.55
C PHE A 68 -8.47 -6.73 0.16
N SER A 69 -8.71 -5.44 -0.14
CA SER A 69 -8.25 -4.85 -1.39
C SER A 69 -6.75 -4.66 -1.26
N GLN A 70 -5.98 -5.41 -2.04
CA GLN A 70 -4.57 -5.10 -2.28
C GLN A 70 -4.47 -3.59 -2.54
N GLN A 71 -3.66 -2.88 -1.77
CA GLN A 71 -3.41 -1.45 -1.95
C GLN A 71 -2.74 -1.28 -3.30
N GLN A 72 -3.55 -0.99 -4.31
CA GLN A 72 -3.07 -0.70 -5.66
C GLN A 72 -2.52 0.73 -5.67
N ILE A 73 -1.34 0.88 -6.24
CA ILE A 73 -0.80 2.19 -6.56
C ILE A 73 -1.70 2.80 -7.63
N ASP A 74 -2.00 4.09 -7.48
CA ASP A 74 -2.71 4.84 -8.50
C ASP A 74 -1.89 4.81 -9.81
N ALA A 75 -2.43 4.17 -10.83
CA ALA A 75 -1.78 4.02 -12.13
C ALA A 75 -1.46 5.37 -12.79
N ALA A 76 -2.21 6.44 -12.48
CA ALA A 76 -1.92 7.79 -12.97
C ALA A 76 -0.66 8.39 -12.33
N LYS A 77 -0.25 7.87 -11.17
CA LYS A 77 0.97 8.27 -10.47
C LYS A 77 2.18 7.41 -10.84
N VAL A 78 2.04 6.41 -11.71
CA VAL A 78 3.16 5.57 -12.14
C VAL A 78 3.87 6.24 -13.31
N VAL A 79 5.10 6.73 -13.09
CA VAL A 79 5.90 7.42 -14.13
C VAL A 79 6.73 6.46 -14.96
N GLY A 80 6.97 5.25 -14.45
CA GLY A 80 7.79 4.24 -15.10
C GLY A 80 9.25 4.28 -14.68
N ARG A 81 9.89 3.11 -14.70
CA ARG A 81 11.27 2.87 -14.25
C ARG A 81 12.30 3.71 -15.00
N GLU A 82 12.02 4.08 -16.25
CA GLU A 82 12.90 4.89 -17.09
C GLU A 82 13.11 6.29 -16.50
N ALA A 83 12.10 6.84 -15.81
CA ALA A 83 12.25 8.11 -15.09
C ALA A 83 13.20 7.98 -13.91
N CYS A 84 13.11 6.88 -13.15
CA CYS A 84 13.97 6.59 -12.00
C CYS A 84 15.43 6.34 -12.44
N GLY A 85 15.61 5.58 -13.53
CA GLY A 85 16.91 5.16 -14.04
C GLY A 85 17.81 6.28 -14.54
N LYS A 86 17.27 7.49 -14.77
CA LYS A 86 18.08 8.68 -15.11
C LYS A 86 19.10 9.03 -14.03
N CYS A 87 18.76 8.78 -12.76
CA CYS A 87 19.65 8.97 -11.62
C CYS A 87 20.05 7.65 -10.95
N HIS A 88 19.17 6.65 -10.93
CA HIS A 88 19.36 5.37 -10.24
C HIS A 88 19.72 4.23 -11.19
N ALA A 89 20.78 4.40 -11.97
CA ALA A 89 21.16 3.45 -13.02
C ALA A 89 21.61 2.09 -12.45
N ALA A 90 22.35 2.08 -11.33
CA ALA A 90 22.82 0.85 -10.70
C ALA A 90 21.66 0.07 -10.06
N GLU A 91 20.72 0.77 -9.40
CA GLU A 91 19.50 0.17 -8.87
C GLU A 91 18.61 -0.39 -9.98
N LEU A 92 18.49 0.31 -11.12
CA LEU A 92 17.80 -0.20 -12.30
C LEU A 92 18.46 -1.49 -12.81
N GLY A 93 19.79 -1.55 -12.87
CA GLY A 93 20.53 -2.76 -13.24
C GLY A 93 20.27 -3.94 -12.31
N ALA A 94 20.25 -3.71 -10.99
CA ALA A 94 19.90 -4.72 -10.00
C ALA A 94 18.45 -5.22 -10.19
N TRP A 95 17.52 -4.30 -10.43
CA TRP A 95 16.11 -4.62 -10.68
C TRP A 95 15.93 -5.47 -11.94
N GLN A 96 16.61 -5.15 -13.04
CA GLN A 96 16.49 -5.84 -14.34
C GLN A 96 16.81 -7.34 -14.26
N VAL A 97 17.70 -7.74 -13.37
CA VAL A 97 18.09 -9.15 -13.18
C VAL A 97 17.36 -9.84 -12.03
N SER A 98 16.57 -9.11 -11.26
CA SER A 98 15.75 -9.64 -10.17
C SER A 98 14.54 -10.42 -10.70
N LYS A 99 13.91 -11.24 -9.84
CA LYS A 99 12.65 -11.89 -10.19
C LYS A 99 11.52 -10.91 -10.45
N HIS A 100 11.49 -9.77 -9.76
CA HIS A 100 10.47 -8.74 -9.97
C HIS A 100 10.58 -8.08 -11.34
N GLY A 101 11.80 -7.82 -11.81
CA GLY A 101 12.02 -7.23 -13.14
C GLY A 101 11.90 -8.23 -14.28
N LYS A 102 12.36 -9.46 -14.08
CA LYS A 102 12.42 -10.50 -15.11
C LYS A 102 11.27 -11.50 -15.02
N ASN A 103 11.25 -12.28 -13.95
CA ASN A 103 10.42 -13.49 -13.87
C ASN A 103 8.95 -13.25 -13.55
N ALA A 104 8.61 -12.15 -12.87
CA ALA A 104 7.24 -11.87 -12.43
C ALA A 104 6.29 -11.85 -13.64
N TRP A 105 6.63 -11.13 -14.70
CA TRP A 105 5.80 -11.08 -15.91
C TRP A 105 5.75 -12.41 -16.66
N ASP A 106 6.89 -13.10 -16.77
CA ASP A 106 7.02 -14.35 -17.52
C ASP A 106 6.19 -15.49 -16.91
N LEU A 107 5.92 -15.45 -15.59
CA LEU A 107 5.04 -16.43 -14.93
C LEU A 107 3.61 -16.43 -15.47
N LEU A 108 3.17 -15.34 -16.10
CA LEU A 108 1.85 -15.29 -16.76
C LEU A 108 1.77 -16.15 -18.02
N ASP A 109 2.92 -16.60 -18.57
CA ASP A 109 3.00 -17.56 -19.69
C ASP A 109 3.18 -19.01 -19.22
N HIS A 110 3.25 -19.26 -17.91
CA HIS A 110 3.45 -20.61 -17.40
C HIS A 110 2.29 -21.54 -17.83
N PRO A 111 2.53 -22.82 -18.16
CA PRO A 111 1.47 -23.74 -18.62
C PRO A 111 0.27 -23.91 -17.67
N LYS A 112 0.44 -23.61 -16.38
CA LYS A 112 -0.64 -23.61 -15.36
C LYS A 112 -1.44 -22.31 -15.28
N ALA A 113 -0.98 -21.21 -15.89
CA ALA A 113 -1.68 -19.93 -15.83
C ALA A 113 -3.13 -20.00 -16.36
N PRO A 114 -3.43 -20.75 -17.46
CA PRO A 114 -4.81 -20.97 -17.91
C PRO A 114 -5.70 -21.67 -16.87
N ASP A 115 -5.16 -22.60 -16.08
CA ASP A 115 -5.92 -23.30 -15.04
C ASP A 115 -6.31 -22.35 -13.90
N PHE A 116 -5.37 -21.49 -13.49
CA PHE A 116 -5.63 -20.43 -12.50
C PHE A 116 -6.62 -19.39 -13.03
N ALA A 117 -6.51 -18.99 -14.30
CA ALA A 117 -7.44 -18.07 -14.92
C ALA A 117 -8.86 -18.65 -14.95
N LYS A 118 -8.98 -19.93 -15.33
CA LYS A 118 -10.26 -20.66 -15.35
C LYS A 118 -10.91 -20.71 -13.97
N SER A 119 -10.16 -20.94 -12.89
CA SER A 119 -10.72 -20.97 -11.52
C SER A 119 -11.28 -19.61 -11.08
N LEU A 120 -10.81 -18.53 -11.69
CA LEU A 120 -11.26 -17.16 -11.45
C LEU A 120 -12.29 -16.67 -12.47
N GLY A 121 -12.63 -17.48 -13.49
CA GLY A 121 -13.52 -17.08 -14.58
C GLY A 121 -12.90 -16.08 -15.57
N ILE A 122 -11.57 -16.03 -15.65
CA ILE A 122 -10.81 -15.19 -16.58
C ILE A 122 -10.50 -16.01 -17.83
N ALA A 123 -10.80 -15.47 -19.02
CA ALA A 123 -10.43 -16.13 -20.27
C ALA A 123 -8.90 -16.16 -20.43
N ALA A 124 -8.37 -17.22 -21.04
CA ALA A 124 -6.91 -17.38 -21.19
C ALA A 124 -6.25 -16.20 -21.94
N GLY A 125 -6.93 -15.63 -22.93
CA GLY A 125 -6.46 -14.44 -23.65
C GLY A 125 -6.42 -13.16 -22.80
N ASP A 126 -7.15 -13.12 -21.68
CA ASP A 126 -7.26 -11.94 -20.82
C ASP A 126 -6.30 -11.96 -19.63
N ILE A 127 -5.53 -13.04 -19.41
CA ILE A 127 -4.60 -13.20 -18.27
C ILE A 127 -3.67 -11.98 -18.11
N LYS A 128 -3.17 -11.46 -19.24
CA LYS A 128 -2.24 -10.33 -19.31
C LYS A 128 -2.90 -8.98 -19.58
N SER A 129 -4.22 -8.91 -19.55
CA SER A 129 -4.96 -7.66 -19.72
C SER A 129 -4.91 -6.79 -18.47
N GLU A 130 -5.18 -5.51 -18.64
CA GLU A 130 -5.31 -4.52 -17.57
C GLU A 130 -6.46 -4.83 -16.60
N LYS A 131 -7.43 -5.65 -17.03
CA LYS A 131 -8.60 -6.05 -16.23
C LYS A 131 -8.32 -7.29 -15.37
N SER A 132 -7.28 -8.06 -15.70
CA SER A 132 -6.94 -9.29 -14.99
C SER A 132 -6.36 -9.01 -13.60
N VAL A 133 -6.78 -9.80 -12.62
CA VAL A 133 -6.19 -9.76 -11.27
C VAL A 133 -4.73 -10.22 -11.28
N CYS A 134 -4.31 -11.05 -12.25
CA CYS A 134 -2.96 -11.57 -12.32
C CYS A 134 -1.94 -10.44 -12.52
N THR A 135 -2.31 -9.40 -13.28
CA THR A 135 -1.40 -8.29 -13.61
C THR A 135 -1.21 -7.32 -12.44
N LYS A 136 -2.03 -7.40 -11.39
CA LYS A 136 -1.88 -6.64 -10.14
C LYS A 136 -0.70 -7.10 -9.27
N CYS A 137 -0.28 -8.36 -9.41
CA CYS A 137 0.89 -8.90 -8.72
C CYS A 137 2.09 -9.10 -9.66
N HIS A 138 1.85 -9.41 -10.94
CA HIS A 138 2.90 -9.76 -11.90
C HIS A 138 3.38 -8.58 -12.78
N GLY A 139 2.76 -7.40 -12.63
CA GLY A 139 3.12 -6.18 -13.35
C GLY A 139 2.85 -4.93 -12.52
N THR A 140 3.07 -3.76 -13.13
CA THR A 140 2.62 -2.48 -12.57
C THR A 140 1.68 -1.80 -13.55
N HIS A 141 0.46 -1.48 -13.10
CA HIS A 141 -0.46 -0.66 -13.88
C HIS A 141 0.02 0.78 -13.97
N GLN A 142 -0.03 1.35 -15.16
CA GLN A 142 0.43 2.70 -15.47
C GLN A 142 -0.54 3.37 -16.44
N GLN A 143 -0.75 4.68 -16.33
CA GLN A 143 -1.41 5.44 -17.39
C GLN A 143 -0.38 6.03 -18.37
N THR A 144 -0.59 5.81 -19.66
CA THR A 144 0.23 6.39 -20.74
C THR A 144 -0.69 6.87 -21.86
N GLY A 145 -0.60 8.15 -22.23
CA GLY A 145 -1.45 8.73 -23.27
C GLY A 145 -2.96 8.59 -23.00
N GLY A 146 -3.36 8.70 -21.72
CA GLY A 146 -4.76 8.52 -21.29
C GLY A 146 -5.26 7.07 -21.28
N LYS A 147 -4.40 6.09 -21.53
CA LYS A 147 -4.76 4.65 -21.52
C LYS A 147 -4.06 3.92 -20.38
N LEU A 148 -4.78 2.99 -19.78
CA LEU A 148 -4.19 2.05 -18.83
C LEU A 148 -3.33 1.03 -19.60
N VAL A 149 -2.07 0.93 -19.21
CA VAL A 149 -1.10 -0.04 -19.71
C VAL A 149 -0.48 -0.79 -18.54
N ILE A 150 0.18 -1.90 -18.83
CA ILE A 150 0.93 -2.65 -17.81
C ILE A 150 2.40 -2.58 -18.14
N ALA A 151 3.17 -1.96 -17.25
CA ALA A 151 4.61 -2.12 -17.25
C ALA A 151 4.92 -3.58 -16.89
N LYS A 152 5.68 -4.25 -17.77
CA LYS A 152 6.09 -5.64 -17.55
C LYS A 152 7.00 -5.73 -16.33
N GLY A 153 6.65 -6.64 -15.40
CA GLY A 153 7.31 -6.81 -14.11
C GLY A 153 6.88 -5.75 -13.10
N ASN A 154 7.24 -5.95 -11.84
CA ASN A 154 6.95 -5.00 -10.78
C ASN A 154 7.99 -3.87 -10.82
N SER A 155 7.58 -2.68 -11.24
CA SER A 155 8.43 -1.49 -11.32
C SER A 155 8.91 -0.98 -9.95
N CYS A 156 9.80 0.01 -9.95
CA CYS A 156 10.27 0.69 -8.74
C CYS A 156 9.09 1.17 -7.87
N GLU A 157 8.05 1.68 -8.51
CA GLU A 157 6.88 2.28 -7.86
C GLU A 157 6.00 1.23 -7.18
N SER A 158 6.06 -0.04 -7.60
CA SER A 158 5.40 -1.16 -6.90
C SER A 158 5.86 -1.31 -5.45
N CYS A 159 7.09 -0.94 -5.13
CA CYS A 159 7.62 -0.94 -3.77
C CYS A 159 7.66 0.47 -3.16
N HIS A 160 8.07 1.46 -3.95
CA HIS A 160 8.33 2.83 -3.50
C HIS A 160 7.11 3.78 -3.55
N GLY A 161 5.97 3.30 -4.03
CA GLY A 161 4.77 4.11 -4.27
C GLY A 161 4.82 4.87 -5.59
N GLY A 162 3.66 5.28 -6.12
CA GLY A 162 3.58 6.06 -7.37
C GLY A 162 4.24 7.43 -7.21
N ALA A 163 5.16 7.77 -8.11
CA ALA A 163 6.03 8.95 -8.01
C ALA A 163 5.49 10.21 -8.71
N GLY A 164 4.54 10.03 -9.63
CA GLY A 164 4.06 11.05 -10.55
C GLY A 164 2.89 11.90 -10.04
N GLY A 165 2.46 12.81 -10.92
CA GLY A 165 1.43 13.82 -10.68
C GLY A 165 1.98 15.11 -10.09
N ASP A 166 1.15 16.16 -10.07
CA ASP A 166 1.53 17.50 -9.59
C ASP A 166 1.93 17.52 -8.10
N GLN A 167 1.43 16.53 -7.35
CA GLN A 167 1.75 16.30 -5.93
C GLN A 167 2.59 15.03 -5.74
N GLY A 168 3.21 14.52 -6.81
CA GLY A 168 4.06 13.34 -6.79
C GLY A 168 5.42 13.60 -6.13
N TRP A 169 6.05 12.53 -5.65
CA TRP A 169 7.33 12.64 -4.95
C TRP A 169 8.55 12.69 -5.90
N LEU A 170 8.40 12.43 -7.20
CA LEU A 170 9.52 12.36 -8.15
C LEU A 170 10.37 13.64 -8.16
N THR A 171 9.77 14.82 -8.12
CA THR A 171 10.55 16.06 -8.11
C THR A 171 11.07 16.39 -6.70
N VAL A 172 10.20 16.30 -5.68
CA VAL A 172 10.54 16.73 -4.32
C VAL A 172 11.51 15.80 -3.60
N HIS A 173 11.64 14.52 -3.98
CA HIS A 173 12.57 13.60 -3.27
C HIS A 173 14.04 13.98 -3.44
N SER A 174 14.38 14.67 -4.53
CA SER A 174 15.74 15.11 -4.87
C SER A 174 15.93 16.63 -4.78
N ASP A 175 14.93 17.38 -4.35
CA ASP A 175 15.08 18.81 -4.07
C ASP A 175 15.94 18.99 -2.80
N TYR A 176 17.12 19.58 -2.88
CA TYR A 176 17.94 19.87 -1.70
C TYR A 176 17.98 21.36 -1.35
N GLY A 177 17.04 22.14 -1.89
CA GLY A 177 16.93 23.59 -1.66
C GLY A 177 17.97 24.42 -2.42
N LYS A 178 18.63 23.83 -3.42
CA LYS A 178 19.73 24.46 -4.19
C LYS A 178 19.48 24.53 -5.70
N GLY A 179 18.23 24.33 -6.13
CA GLY A 179 17.82 24.32 -7.54
C GLY A 179 18.15 23.01 -8.26
N ALA A 180 17.80 22.94 -9.55
CA ALA A 180 17.97 21.74 -10.35
C ALA A 180 19.46 21.37 -10.55
N ALA A 181 19.72 20.07 -10.66
CA ALA A 181 21.03 19.51 -11.00
C ALA A 181 20.88 18.54 -12.18
N GLY A 182 21.92 18.46 -13.03
CA GLY A 182 21.89 17.66 -14.25
C GLY A 182 22.36 16.21 -14.06
N THR A 183 23.04 15.92 -12.95
CA THR A 183 23.62 14.61 -12.65
C THR A 183 23.37 14.18 -11.21
N LEU A 184 23.42 12.87 -10.94
CA LEU A 184 23.36 12.34 -9.57
C LEU A 184 24.51 12.88 -8.71
N ALA A 185 25.72 13.00 -9.26
CA ALA A 185 26.88 13.50 -8.52
C ALA A 185 26.67 14.94 -8.01
N GLU A 186 26.09 15.81 -8.84
CA GLU A 186 25.73 17.18 -8.44
C GLU A 186 24.64 17.19 -7.37
N LEU A 187 23.61 16.35 -7.51
CA LEU A 187 22.56 16.19 -6.50
C LEU A 187 23.13 15.73 -5.14
N LEU A 188 24.03 14.75 -5.14
CA LEU A 188 24.68 14.27 -3.92
C LEU A 188 25.52 15.37 -3.25
N LYS A 189 26.22 16.20 -4.04
CA LYS A 189 26.95 17.37 -3.52
C LYS A 189 26.01 18.43 -2.93
N GLN A 190 24.86 18.69 -3.57
CA GLN A 190 23.87 19.62 -3.03
C GLN A 190 23.36 19.15 -1.66
N ARG A 191 23.07 17.85 -1.54
CA ARG A 191 22.59 17.19 -0.31
C ARG A 191 23.51 17.39 0.88
N GLU A 192 24.83 17.35 0.70
CA GLU A 192 25.80 17.50 1.80
C GLU A 192 25.60 18.78 2.61
N GLY A 193 25.09 19.84 1.97
CA GLY A 193 24.76 21.09 2.62
C GLY A 193 23.26 21.38 2.69
N GLU A 194 22.40 20.36 2.69
CA GLU A 194 20.96 20.53 2.91
C GLU A 194 20.69 20.95 4.37
N PRO A 195 19.99 22.08 4.61
CA PRO A 195 19.61 22.48 5.96
C PRO A 195 18.67 21.47 6.63
N ALA A 196 18.81 21.24 7.94
CA ALA A 196 17.98 20.29 8.68
C ALA A 196 16.47 20.59 8.57
N ALA A 197 16.08 21.88 8.54
CA ALA A 197 14.69 22.29 8.34
C ALA A 197 14.17 21.93 6.94
N HIS A 198 15.00 22.09 5.91
CA HIS A 198 14.67 21.69 4.55
C HIS A 198 14.48 20.18 4.44
N LEU A 199 15.43 19.41 5.01
CA LEU A 199 15.34 17.96 5.08
C LEU A 199 14.01 17.51 5.71
N ALA A 200 13.63 18.07 6.86
CA ALA A 200 12.38 17.74 7.54
C ALA A 200 11.15 18.01 6.65
N THR A 201 11.07 19.20 6.04
CA THR A 201 9.99 19.58 5.12
C THR A 201 9.91 18.65 3.92
N ARG A 202 11.05 18.37 3.28
CA ARG A 202 11.12 17.44 2.15
C ARG A 202 10.68 16.03 2.54
N LYS A 203 11.12 15.54 3.71
CA LYS A 203 10.69 14.23 4.22
C LYS A 203 9.18 14.18 4.39
N ALA A 204 8.59 15.19 5.03
CA ALA A 204 7.16 15.30 5.20
C ALA A 204 6.43 15.35 3.85
N ALA A 205 6.93 16.14 2.89
CA ALA A 205 6.36 16.26 1.55
C ALA A 205 6.40 14.93 0.78
N THR A 206 7.55 14.25 0.75
CA THR A 206 7.67 12.92 0.11
C THR A 206 6.76 11.87 0.75
N SER A 207 6.65 11.86 2.08
CA SER A 207 5.76 10.95 2.81
C SER A 207 4.29 11.23 2.49
N LYS A 208 3.88 12.51 2.49
CA LYS A 208 2.52 12.94 2.12
C LYS A 208 2.18 12.57 0.67
N ALA A 209 3.16 12.64 -0.22
CA ALA A 209 3.02 12.25 -1.63
C ALA A 209 2.98 10.72 -1.83
N GLY A 210 3.16 9.91 -0.78
CA GLY A 210 3.06 8.45 -0.83
C GLY A 210 4.36 7.72 -1.14
N MET A 211 5.52 8.38 -0.98
CA MET A 211 6.83 7.74 -1.14
C MET A 211 7.06 6.76 0.01
N ASN A 212 7.37 5.50 -0.30
CA ASN A 212 7.92 4.56 0.67
C ASN A 212 9.44 4.65 0.62
N ARG A 213 10.02 5.23 1.67
CA ARG A 213 11.46 5.44 1.80
C ARG A 213 12.08 4.22 2.46
N ALA A 214 13.38 4.06 2.26
CA ALA A 214 14.17 3.03 2.91
C ALA A 214 14.01 2.99 4.46
N GLU A 215 13.64 4.10 5.09
CA GLU A 215 13.37 4.17 6.54
C GLU A 215 11.99 3.65 6.95
N ASP A 216 11.01 3.59 6.03
CA ASP A 216 9.64 3.15 6.27
C ASP A 216 9.52 1.61 6.28
N ALA A 217 10.23 0.96 7.21
CA ALA A 217 10.42 -0.50 7.22
C ALA A 217 9.11 -1.29 7.20
N VAL A 218 8.12 -0.91 8.02
CA VAL A 218 6.80 -1.56 8.04
C VAL A 218 6.07 -1.38 6.72
N LYS A 219 6.01 -0.16 6.16
CA LYS A 219 5.33 0.09 4.88
C LYS A 219 5.94 -0.73 3.74
N ILE A 220 7.28 -0.80 3.66
CA ILE A 220 7.95 -1.63 2.66
C ILE A 220 7.63 -3.11 2.86
N ALA A 221 7.71 -3.61 4.10
CA ALA A 221 7.37 -5.01 4.40
C ALA A 221 5.92 -5.33 4.03
N SER A 222 4.96 -4.48 4.41
CA SER A 222 3.56 -4.61 4.04
C SER A 222 3.37 -4.66 2.52
N ASN A 223 4.06 -3.81 1.76
CA ASN A 223 3.99 -3.85 0.29
C ASN A 223 4.51 -5.16 -0.30
N CYS A 224 5.59 -5.73 0.24
CA CYS A 224 6.06 -7.04 -0.20
C CYS A 224 4.99 -8.12 0.04
N LEU A 225 4.43 -8.15 1.25
CA LEU A 225 3.50 -9.19 1.68
C LEU A 225 2.18 -9.18 0.89
N GLN A 226 1.77 -8.03 0.35
CA GLN A 226 0.56 -7.90 -0.48
C GLN A 226 0.54 -8.84 -1.70
N CYS A 227 1.69 -9.05 -2.33
CA CYS A 227 1.82 -10.00 -3.45
C CYS A 227 2.26 -11.39 -2.97
N HIS A 228 2.99 -11.47 -1.86
CA HIS A 228 3.59 -12.72 -1.40
C HIS A 228 2.65 -13.62 -0.58
N ILE A 229 1.62 -13.09 0.09
CA ILE A 229 0.60 -13.89 0.80
C ILE A 229 -0.60 -14.26 -0.09
N VAL A 230 -0.80 -13.56 -1.23
CA VAL A 230 -1.87 -13.81 -2.22
C VAL A 230 -3.26 -13.99 -1.56
N PRO A 231 -3.97 -12.90 -1.23
CA PRO A 231 -5.22 -12.94 -0.47
C PRO A 231 -6.44 -13.35 -1.31
N ASN A 232 -6.40 -14.51 -1.95
CA ASN A 232 -7.50 -15.01 -2.80
C ASN A 232 -7.74 -16.52 -2.62
N GLU A 233 -8.80 -16.89 -1.90
CA GLU A 233 -9.12 -18.29 -1.59
C GLU A 233 -9.29 -19.17 -2.84
N LYS A 234 -9.90 -18.67 -3.92
CA LYS A 234 -10.10 -19.44 -5.15
C LYS A 234 -8.77 -19.75 -5.84
N LEU A 235 -7.87 -18.78 -5.83
CA LEU A 235 -6.55 -18.91 -6.44
C LEU A 235 -5.68 -19.91 -5.64
N ILE A 236 -5.69 -19.82 -4.31
CA ILE A 236 -5.02 -20.78 -3.42
C ILE A 236 -5.61 -22.19 -3.58
N ALA A 237 -6.94 -22.31 -3.60
CA ALA A 237 -7.62 -23.60 -3.80
C ALA A 237 -7.30 -24.23 -5.18
N ALA A 238 -7.02 -23.42 -6.19
CA ALA A 238 -6.56 -23.89 -7.49
C ALA A 238 -5.08 -24.32 -7.51
N GLY A 239 -4.36 -24.20 -6.38
CA GLY A 239 -2.96 -24.59 -6.24
C GLY A 239 -1.96 -23.51 -6.66
N HIS A 240 -2.39 -22.24 -6.76
CA HIS A 240 -1.45 -21.14 -6.96
C HIS A 240 -0.56 -21.01 -5.72
N PRO A 241 0.76 -20.86 -5.90
CA PRO A 241 1.66 -20.70 -4.76
C PRO A 241 1.36 -19.39 -4.02
N SER A 242 1.31 -19.48 -2.70
CA SER A 242 1.51 -18.35 -1.79
C SER A 242 2.77 -18.64 -1.00
N SER A 243 3.51 -17.59 -0.65
CA SER A 243 4.76 -17.73 0.07
C SER A 243 4.48 -18.06 1.53
N ASP A 244 4.49 -19.36 1.84
CA ASP A 244 4.41 -19.90 3.20
C ASP A 244 5.58 -19.44 4.09
N LYS A 245 6.73 -19.16 3.48
CA LYS A 245 8.00 -18.81 4.17
C LYS A 245 8.54 -17.46 3.72
N PHE A 246 7.67 -16.50 3.39
CA PHE A 246 8.17 -15.16 3.13
C PHE A 246 8.75 -14.59 4.41
N GLU A 247 10.03 -14.19 4.38
CA GLU A 247 10.67 -13.41 5.43
C GLU A 247 11.31 -12.17 4.80
N PHE A 248 11.01 -11.00 5.35
CA PHE A 248 11.33 -9.72 4.74
C PHE A 248 12.84 -9.49 4.59
N VAL A 249 13.65 -9.80 5.61
CA VAL A 249 15.09 -9.58 5.59
C VAL A 249 15.78 -10.51 4.58
N GLU A 250 15.44 -11.79 4.54
CA GLU A 250 16.02 -12.76 3.61
C GLU A 250 15.90 -12.28 2.16
N TRP A 251 14.72 -11.82 1.77
CA TRP A 251 14.44 -11.36 0.41
C TRP A 251 15.05 -9.98 0.12
N ALA A 252 14.92 -9.04 1.06
CA ALA A 252 15.47 -7.69 0.92
C ALA A 252 17.01 -7.68 0.88
N GLN A 253 17.67 -8.64 1.53
CA GLN A 253 19.12 -8.79 1.54
C GLN A 253 19.66 -9.63 0.36
N GLY A 254 18.79 -10.35 -0.33
CA GLY A 254 19.12 -11.19 -1.48
C GLY A 254 18.86 -10.50 -2.81
N GLU A 255 18.00 -11.09 -3.62
CA GLU A 255 17.73 -10.64 -4.99
C GLU A 255 17.17 -9.22 -5.11
N VAL A 256 16.56 -8.68 -4.04
CA VAL A 256 16.00 -7.32 -4.04
C VAL A 256 17.02 -6.28 -3.63
N ARG A 257 18.20 -6.63 -3.09
CA ARG A 257 19.14 -5.64 -2.54
C ARG A 257 19.69 -4.69 -3.62
N HIS A 258 19.53 -3.37 -3.46
CA HIS A 258 19.97 -2.35 -4.41
C HIS A 258 20.45 -1.04 -3.72
N ASN A 259 21.41 -1.10 -2.81
CA ASN A 259 21.82 0.05 -1.99
C ASN A 259 23.02 0.83 -2.59
N PHE A 260 22.84 1.44 -3.76
CA PHE A 260 23.92 2.05 -4.56
C PHE A 260 24.02 3.58 -4.46
N LEU A 261 23.17 4.25 -3.68
CA LEU A 261 23.02 5.70 -3.77
C LEU A 261 24.30 6.52 -3.50
N LEU A 262 25.09 6.14 -2.50
CA LEU A 262 26.34 6.85 -2.18
C LEU A 262 27.55 6.34 -2.99
N ASP A 263 27.52 5.09 -3.45
CA ASP A 263 28.52 4.51 -4.34
C ASP A 263 27.82 3.59 -5.34
N SER A 264 27.82 4.00 -6.62
CA SER A 264 27.13 3.27 -7.68
C SER A 264 27.77 1.92 -8.01
N LYS A 265 28.96 1.62 -7.48
CA LYS A 265 29.70 0.36 -7.69
C LYS A 265 29.53 -0.60 -6.52
N GLU A 266 29.09 -0.13 -5.35
CA GLU A 266 28.95 -0.94 -4.16
C GLU A 266 27.49 -1.11 -3.75
N ASN A 267 27.00 -2.36 -3.82
CA ASN A 267 25.70 -2.71 -3.27
C ASN A 267 25.81 -2.89 -1.75
N ALA A 268 25.74 -1.78 -1.02
CA ALA A 268 25.89 -1.78 0.43
C ALA A 268 24.91 -2.77 1.11
N GLU A 269 25.30 -3.31 2.27
CA GLU A 269 24.48 -4.29 2.99
C GLU A 269 23.11 -3.71 3.39
N VAL A 270 23.08 -2.43 3.74
CA VAL A 270 21.87 -1.68 4.10
C VAL A 270 21.87 -0.33 3.37
N PRO A 271 20.73 0.38 3.31
CA PRO A 271 20.63 1.64 2.56
C PRO A 271 21.72 2.63 2.97
N SER A 272 22.64 2.90 2.05
CA SER A 272 23.89 3.64 2.30
C SER A 272 23.62 5.05 2.84
N LEU A 273 22.61 5.72 2.30
CA LEU A 273 22.17 7.04 2.77
C LEU A 273 21.63 7.03 4.20
N TRP A 274 20.85 5.99 4.54
CA TRP A 274 20.32 5.83 5.88
C TRP A 274 21.49 5.58 6.84
N LEU A 275 22.42 4.68 6.49
CA LEU A 275 23.57 4.40 7.34
C LEU A 275 24.42 5.66 7.61
N ALA A 276 24.70 6.46 6.57
CA ALA A 276 25.55 7.65 6.67
C ALA A 276 24.93 8.84 7.42
N SER A 277 23.60 8.88 7.61
CA SER A 277 22.88 10.07 8.11
C SER A 277 22.45 10.04 9.57
N GLY A 278 22.69 8.94 10.31
CA GLY A 278 22.25 8.83 11.70
C GLY A 278 23.33 8.34 12.63
N LYS A 279 23.38 8.95 13.82
CA LYS A 279 24.32 8.59 14.87
C LYS A 279 23.99 7.19 15.41
N GLY A 280 25.00 6.33 15.52
CA GLY A 280 24.84 4.97 16.08
C GLY A 280 24.15 3.97 15.15
N ARG A 281 23.81 4.35 13.92
CA ARG A 281 23.23 3.44 12.93
C ARG A 281 24.25 2.36 12.53
N THR A 282 23.81 1.12 12.46
CA THR A 282 24.64 -0.02 12.02
C THR A 282 23.85 -0.92 11.07
N ALA A 283 24.55 -1.68 10.23
CA ALA A 283 23.91 -2.69 9.38
C ALA A 283 23.20 -3.77 10.20
N LYS A 284 23.80 -4.21 11.32
CA LYS A 284 23.17 -5.15 12.27
C LYS A 284 21.85 -4.59 12.80
N GLY A 285 21.88 -3.39 13.38
CA GLY A 285 20.67 -2.76 13.94
C GLY A 285 19.59 -2.60 12.88
N ARG A 286 19.95 -2.16 11.66
CA ARG A 286 18.99 -2.03 10.57
C ARG A 286 18.32 -3.35 10.20
N LYS A 287 19.06 -4.45 10.13
CA LYS A 287 18.47 -5.78 9.86
C LYS A 287 17.57 -6.25 11.01
N GLN A 288 17.91 -5.93 12.26
CA GLN A 288 17.04 -6.19 13.41
C GLN A 288 15.73 -5.42 13.31
N LEU A 289 15.79 -4.12 13.00
CA LEU A 289 14.60 -3.30 12.78
C LEU A 289 13.76 -3.83 11.62
N MET A 290 14.38 -4.21 10.51
CA MET A 290 13.69 -4.79 9.37
C MET A 290 13.00 -6.09 9.75
N PHE A 291 13.67 -6.98 10.49
CA PHE A 291 13.08 -8.25 10.92
C PHE A 291 11.80 -8.02 11.73
N VAL A 292 11.86 -7.21 12.79
CA VAL A 292 10.68 -6.92 13.63
C VAL A 292 9.59 -6.21 12.82
N ALA A 293 9.95 -5.23 11.97
CA ALA A 293 9.01 -4.58 11.08
C ALA A 293 8.33 -5.55 10.10
N GLY A 294 9.07 -6.56 9.63
CA GLY A 294 8.59 -7.66 8.82
C GLY A 294 7.52 -8.46 9.57
N GLN A 295 7.84 -8.96 10.77
CA GLN A 295 6.90 -9.74 11.60
C GLN A 295 5.62 -8.97 11.93
N LEU A 296 5.75 -7.68 12.26
CA LEU A 296 4.60 -6.83 12.55
C LEU A 296 3.72 -6.60 11.32
N ALA A 297 4.33 -6.27 10.17
CA ALA A 297 3.59 -6.11 8.91
C ALA A 297 2.86 -7.39 8.49
N ASP A 298 3.49 -8.53 8.75
CA ASP A 298 2.96 -9.85 8.50
C ASP A 298 1.76 -10.19 9.37
N LEU A 299 1.90 -9.98 10.68
CA LEU A 299 0.82 -10.17 11.64
C LEU A 299 -0.38 -9.31 11.26
N VAL A 300 -0.17 -8.02 10.97
CA VAL A 300 -1.25 -7.12 10.51
C VAL A 300 -1.92 -7.66 9.25
N LEU A 301 -1.15 -8.01 8.22
CA LEU A 301 -1.73 -8.46 6.96
C LEU A 301 -2.47 -9.81 7.13
N SER A 302 -1.86 -10.75 7.85
CA SER A 302 -2.44 -12.06 8.11
C SER A 302 -3.73 -11.96 8.92
N LEU A 303 -3.81 -11.07 9.92
CA LEU A 303 -5.05 -10.76 10.63
C LEU A 303 -6.11 -10.18 9.68
N ARG A 304 -5.75 -9.22 8.82
CA ARG A 304 -6.69 -8.66 7.83
C ARG A 304 -7.22 -9.69 6.84
N ILE A 305 -6.36 -10.59 6.37
CA ILE A 305 -6.78 -11.69 5.51
C ILE A 305 -7.68 -12.64 6.29
N ARG A 306 -7.30 -12.99 7.52
CA ARG A 306 -8.07 -13.88 8.40
C ARG A 306 -9.47 -13.34 8.70
N ALA A 307 -9.65 -12.01 8.73
CA ALA A 307 -10.96 -11.37 8.85
C ALA A 307 -11.92 -11.68 7.68
N GLY A 308 -11.38 -12.00 6.50
CA GLY A 308 -12.13 -12.17 5.26
C GLY A 308 -12.20 -13.60 4.71
N VAL A 309 -11.46 -14.56 5.27
CA VAL A 309 -11.49 -15.96 4.79
C VAL A 309 -12.80 -16.64 5.14
N THR A 310 -13.26 -17.52 4.26
CA THR A 310 -14.47 -18.33 4.46
C THR A 310 -14.16 -19.68 5.08
N SER A 311 -12.90 -20.12 5.02
CA SER A 311 -12.45 -21.39 5.61
C SER A 311 -11.11 -21.27 6.33
N ALA A 312 -10.98 -22.03 7.42
CA ALA A 312 -9.73 -22.27 8.16
C ALA A 312 -9.34 -23.76 8.14
N LYS A 313 -9.84 -24.53 7.16
CA LYS A 313 -9.49 -25.95 7.02
C LYS A 313 -8.06 -26.11 6.52
N ARG A 314 -7.41 -27.22 6.87
CA ARG A 314 -6.04 -27.52 6.44
C ARG A 314 -5.85 -27.31 4.94
N GLY A 315 -4.81 -26.57 4.56
CA GLY A 315 -4.46 -26.27 3.17
C GLY A 315 -5.26 -25.13 2.52
N THR A 316 -6.12 -24.44 3.26
CA THR A 316 -6.82 -23.23 2.79
C THR A 316 -6.00 -21.96 3.05
N LEU A 317 -6.40 -20.84 2.46
CA LEU A 317 -5.80 -19.54 2.78
C LEU A 317 -5.92 -19.20 4.27
N GLY A 318 -7.04 -19.55 4.92
CA GLY A 318 -7.21 -19.34 6.36
C GLY A 318 -6.21 -20.13 7.20
N ASP A 319 -5.96 -21.39 6.86
CA ASP A 319 -4.93 -22.21 7.51
C ASP A 319 -3.53 -21.59 7.34
N LEU A 320 -3.20 -21.17 6.11
CA LEU A 320 -1.94 -20.48 5.83
C LEU A 320 -1.76 -19.23 6.69
N VAL A 321 -2.73 -18.31 6.71
CA VAL A 321 -2.58 -17.07 7.51
C VAL A 321 -2.67 -17.31 9.01
N ASN A 322 -3.30 -18.41 9.46
CA ASN A 322 -3.29 -18.80 10.87
C ASN A 322 -1.89 -19.21 11.34
N ASP A 323 -1.18 -20.04 10.56
CA ASP A 323 0.20 -20.43 10.87
C ASP A 323 1.09 -19.17 10.92
N ARG A 324 0.89 -18.24 9.99
CA ARG A 324 1.61 -16.97 9.96
C ARG A 324 1.32 -16.05 11.15
N ILE A 325 0.08 -16.01 11.64
CA ILE A 325 -0.28 -15.27 12.86
C ILE A 325 0.44 -15.87 14.06
N ASP A 326 0.45 -17.20 14.18
CA ASP A 326 1.11 -17.92 15.28
C ASP A 326 2.62 -17.65 15.27
N ASP A 327 3.27 -17.87 14.13
CA ASP A 327 4.71 -17.66 13.97
C ASP A 327 5.11 -16.20 14.25
N ALA A 328 4.33 -15.22 13.79
CA ALA A 328 4.62 -13.81 14.03
C ALA A 328 4.43 -13.40 15.51
N ILE A 329 3.50 -14.03 16.23
CA ILE A 329 3.32 -13.81 17.67
C ILE A 329 4.52 -14.38 18.44
N ASP A 330 4.95 -15.60 18.11
CA ASP A 330 6.11 -16.24 18.72
C ASP A 330 7.38 -15.39 18.51
N GLU A 331 7.61 -14.88 17.30
CA GLU A 331 8.76 -14.00 17.00
C GLU A 331 8.68 -12.63 17.71
N VAL A 332 7.47 -12.11 17.93
CA VAL A 332 7.26 -10.87 18.71
C VAL A 332 7.54 -11.11 20.20
N GLU A 333 7.15 -12.26 20.74
CA GLU A 333 7.44 -12.66 22.12
C GLU A 333 8.96 -12.89 22.32
N ASP A 334 9.58 -13.67 21.45
CA ASP A 334 11.02 -14.00 21.47
C ASP A 334 11.92 -12.78 21.26
N ALA A 335 11.39 -11.70 20.67
CA ALA A 335 12.13 -10.45 20.54
C ALA A 335 12.45 -9.80 21.90
N GLU A 336 11.70 -10.08 22.96
CA GLU A 336 11.89 -9.52 24.31
C GLU A 336 11.99 -7.97 24.29
N ILE A 337 11.08 -7.32 23.56
CA ILE A 337 10.99 -5.86 23.43
C ILE A 337 9.74 -5.37 24.18
N ASP A 338 9.94 -4.56 25.22
CA ASP A 338 8.86 -4.03 26.05
C ASP A 338 7.78 -3.26 25.24
N GLU A 339 8.20 -2.53 24.21
CA GLU A 339 7.30 -1.77 23.34
C GLU A 339 6.38 -2.65 22.49
N LEU A 340 6.68 -3.95 22.40
CA LEU A 340 5.83 -4.92 21.70
C LEU A 340 4.87 -5.66 22.64
N ALA A 341 4.99 -5.50 23.96
CA ALA A 341 4.05 -6.08 24.93
C ALA A 341 2.57 -5.75 24.62
N PRO A 342 2.21 -4.55 24.11
CA PRO A 342 0.84 -4.26 23.67
C PRO A 342 0.33 -5.21 22.58
N VAL A 343 1.18 -5.71 21.67
CA VAL A 343 0.77 -6.70 20.65
C VAL A 343 0.27 -7.97 21.32
N LEU A 344 1.03 -8.50 22.28
CA LEU A 344 0.68 -9.72 23.02
C LEU A 344 -0.59 -9.51 23.87
N ALA A 345 -0.76 -8.31 24.45
CA ALA A 345 -1.98 -7.95 25.16
C ALA A 345 -3.21 -7.94 24.23
N ILE A 346 -3.11 -7.33 23.05
CA ILE A 346 -4.19 -7.32 22.04
C ILE A 346 -4.56 -8.76 21.67
N MET A 347 -3.58 -9.64 21.42
CA MET A 347 -3.85 -11.04 21.09
C MET A 347 -4.57 -11.75 22.24
N LYS A 348 -4.11 -11.55 23.48
CA LYS A 348 -4.72 -12.16 24.68
C LYS A 348 -6.15 -11.68 24.93
N GLU A 349 -6.41 -10.39 24.84
CA GLU A 349 -7.72 -9.77 25.06
C GLU A 349 -8.75 -10.27 24.04
N ASN A 350 -8.34 -10.36 22.77
CA ASN A 350 -9.16 -10.89 21.68
C ASN A 350 -9.18 -12.42 21.63
N LYS A 351 -8.49 -13.09 22.57
CA LYS A 351 -8.36 -14.56 22.63
C LYS A 351 -7.77 -15.17 21.36
N ILE A 352 -6.94 -14.43 20.62
CA ILE A 352 -6.26 -14.88 19.41
C ILE A 352 -5.05 -15.72 19.82
N LYS A 353 -5.11 -17.03 19.51
CA LYS A 353 -4.06 -18.01 19.76
C LYS A 353 -4.24 -19.25 18.88
N LYS A 354 -3.19 -20.05 18.68
CA LYS A 354 -3.20 -21.29 17.89
C LYS A 354 -4.47 -22.15 18.01
N SER A 355 -4.98 -22.34 19.23
CA SER A 355 -6.16 -23.19 19.47
C SER A 355 -7.49 -22.58 18.98
N THR A 356 -7.57 -21.26 18.88
CA THR A 356 -8.77 -20.51 18.47
C THR A 356 -8.82 -20.23 16.97
N LEU A 357 -7.67 -20.24 16.29
CA LEU A 357 -7.54 -19.93 14.87
C LEU A 357 -8.20 -21.00 13.95
N LYS A 358 -8.49 -22.19 14.47
CA LYS A 358 -8.86 -23.40 13.71
C LYS A 358 -10.25 -23.38 13.04
N LYS A 359 -11.09 -22.40 13.32
CA LYS A 359 -12.46 -22.31 12.78
C LYS A 359 -12.82 -20.88 12.44
N THR A 360 -13.60 -20.71 11.39
CA THR A 360 -14.21 -19.41 11.08
C THR A 360 -15.51 -19.23 11.87
N THR A 361 -15.77 -18.00 12.33
CA THR A 361 -17.00 -17.61 13.03
C THR A 361 -17.59 -16.33 12.42
N PRO A 362 -18.90 -16.07 12.61
CA PRO A 362 -19.52 -14.84 12.11
C PRO A 362 -18.90 -13.53 12.65
N GLY A 363 -18.27 -13.57 13.83
CA GLY A 363 -17.63 -12.41 14.47
C GLY A 363 -16.20 -12.14 14.00
N ASP A 364 -15.61 -13.03 13.19
CA ASP A 364 -14.20 -12.97 12.78
C ASP A 364 -13.86 -11.66 12.06
N LYS A 365 -14.77 -11.18 11.21
CA LYS A 365 -14.52 -9.97 10.43
C LYS A 365 -14.22 -8.76 11.32
N GLU A 366 -15.04 -8.54 12.34
CA GLU A 366 -14.88 -7.42 13.27
C GLU A 366 -13.67 -7.65 14.18
N LEU A 367 -13.55 -8.85 14.76
CA LEU A 367 -12.47 -9.21 15.68
C LEU A 367 -11.09 -9.07 15.05
N TYR A 368 -10.85 -9.68 13.88
CA TYR A 368 -9.52 -9.69 13.27
C TYR A 368 -9.19 -8.36 12.58
N SER A 369 -10.19 -7.63 12.06
CA SER A 369 -9.95 -6.28 11.53
C SER A 369 -9.56 -5.31 12.65
N GLY A 370 -10.29 -5.32 13.77
CA GLY A 370 -9.98 -4.48 14.93
C GLY A 370 -8.62 -4.80 15.54
N ALA A 371 -8.29 -6.10 15.68
CA ALA A 371 -6.98 -6.53 16.13
C ALA A 371 -5.87 -6.06 15.16
N ALA A 372 -6.07 -6.17 13.85
CA ALA A 372 -5.10 -5.71 12.86
C ALA A 372 -4.86 -4.19 12.95
N ASP A 373 -5.91 -3.39 13.14
CA ASP A 373 -5.79 -1.92 13.30
C ASP A 373 -5.01 -1.57 14.58
N ALA A 374 -5.29 -2.26 15.69
CA ALA A 374 -4.59 -2.05 16.95
C ALA A 374 -3.10 -2.45 16.86
N VAL A 375 -2.78 -3.59 16.22
CA VAL A 375 -1.39 -4.02 16.00
C VAL A 375 -0.66 -3.07 15.06
N GLN A 376 -1.32 -2.56 14.01
CA GLN A 376 -0.72 -1.56 13.11
C GLN A 376 -0.31 -0.29 13.87
N ALA A 377 -1.15 0.19 14.80
CA ALA A 377 -0.81 1.35 15.62
C ALA A 377 0.44 1.12 16.49
N VAL A 378 0.58 -0.08 17.07
CA VAL A 378 1.79 -0.46 17.81
C VAL A 378 3.00 -0.54 16.88
N ALA A 379 2.84 -1.12 15.69
CA ALA A 379 3.91 -1.22 14.70
C ALA A 379 4.42 0.14 14.24
N ASP A 380 3.51 1.09 13.99
CA ASP A 380 3.85 2.46 13.60
C ASP A 380 4.60 3.19 14.73
N ALA A 381 4.15 3.03 15.99
CA ALA A 381 4.83 3.60 17.15
C ALA A 381 6.24 3.00 17.35
N PHE A 382 6.37 1.67 17.18
CA PHE A 382 7.64 0.96 17.28
C PHE A 382 8.65 1.48 16.25
N VAL A 383 8.29 1.54 14.95
CA VAL A 383 9.25 2.02 13.94
C VAL A 383 9.58 3.49 14.07
N ALA A 384 8.66 4.32 14.57
CA ALA A 384 8.93 5.72 14.85
C ALA A 384 9.99 5.87 15.96
N LYS A 385 9.88 5.07 17.03
CA LYS A 385 10.85 5.05 18.14
C LYS A 385 12.20 4.49 17.71
N TYR A 386 12.21 3.39 16.98
CA TYR A 386 13.43 2.69 16.55
C TYR A 386 13.90 3.08 15.14
N LYS A 387 13.54 4.26 14.62
CA LYS A 387 13.90 4.71 13.25
C LYS A 387 15.40 4.68 12.94
N ASP A 388 16.23 4.83 13.96
CA ASP A 388 17.70 4.77 13.88
C ASP A 388 18.26 3.37 14.14
N ALA A 389 17.39 2.41 14.44
CA ALA A 389 17.70 1.02 14.74
C ALA A 389 18.75 0.84 15.84
N THR A 390 18.78 1.78 16.78
CA THR A 390 19.63 1.77 17.98
C THR A 390 18.88 1.18 19.16
N GLY A 391 19.55 0.41 20.01
CA GLY A 391 18.97 -0.11 21.25
C GLY A 391 18.04 -1.31 21.09
N LEU A 392 18.01 -1.96 19.92
CA LEU A 392 17.31 -3.25 19.77
C LEU A 392 18.12 -4.36 20.47
N PRO A 393 17.46 -5.28 21.19
CA PRO A 393 18.14 -6.30 21.98
C PRO A 393 18.79 -7.37 21.10
N ALA A 394 19.70 -8.15 21.69
CA ALA A 394 20.41 -9.23 20.99
C ALA A 394 19.54 -10.48 20.74
N SER A 395 18.40 -10.58 21.44
CA SER A 395 17.34 -11.56 21.22
C SER A 395 16.77 -11.49 19.81
N VAL A 396 16.67 -10.29 19.23
CA VAL A 396 16.27 -10.10 17.82
C VAL A 396 17.32 -10.69 16.88
N LYS A 397 16.96 -11.82 16.25
CA LYS A 397 17.84 -12.62 15.38
C LYS A 397 17.30 -12.66 13.94
N PRO A 398 17.59 -11.64 13.13
CA PRO A 398 17.28 -11.69 11.71
C PRO A 398 17.94 -12.90 11.05
N PRO A 399 17.31 -13.49 10.01
CA PRO A 399 17.91 -14.56 9.25
C PRO A 399 19.30 -14.21 8.72
N ARG A 400 20.19 -15.20 8.73
CA ARG A 400 21.57 -15.06 8.24
C ARG A 400 21.70 -15.33 6.75
N LYS A 401 20.77 -16.05 6.17
CA LYS A 401 20.77 -16.43 4.75
C LYS A 401 19.88 -15.47 3.98
N SER A 402 20.23 -15.20 2.74
CA SER A 402 19.41 -14.41 1.84
C SER A 402 18.72 -15.30 0.81
N LYS A 403 17.54 -14.88 0.35
CA LYS A 403 16.87 -15.51 -0.79
C LYS A 403 17.47 -14.99 -2.09
N GLY A 404 18.19 -15.85 -2.79
CA GLY A 404 18.95 -15.46 -3.98
C GLY A 404 20.24 -14.74 -3.63
N LYS A 405 20.88 -14.14 -4.65
CA LYS A 405 22.14 -13.41 -4.51
C LYS A 405 21.90 -11.93 -4.78
N ALA A 406 22.50 -11.08 -3.96
CA ALA A 406 22.54 -9.65 -4.23
C ALA A 406 23.30 -9.36 -5.53
N PHE A 407 22.81 -8.39 -6.30
CA PHE A 407 23.48 -7.91 -7.49
C PHE A 407 24.85 -7.34 -7.14
N LYS A 408 25.87 -7.71 -7.92
CA LYS A 408 27.22 -7.14 -7.87
C LYS A 408 27.33 -6.25 -9.11
N GLY A 409 27.41 -4.95 -8.89
CA GLY A 409 27.50 -3.93 -9.94
C GLY A 409 28.79 -4.00 -10.74
#